data_AF-A0A1Y6KQX9-F1
#
_entry.id   AF-A0A1Y6KQX9-F1
#
_cell.length_a   1.000
_cell.length_b   1.000
_cell.length_c   1.000
_cell.angle_alpha   90.00
_cell.angle_beta   90.00
_cell.angle_gamma   90.00
#
_symmetry.space_group_name_H-M   'P 1'
#
loop_
_entity.id
_entity.type
_entity.pdbx_description
1 polymer ?
#
loop_
_entity_poly.entity_id
_entity_poly.type
_entity_poly.pdbx_seq_one_letter_code
_entity_poly.pdbx_strand_id
1 'polypeptide(L)'
;MTLTRRTILQSMGTLPLLTSGLTLPASAQTTAAPSASDMPPVLFVHGNGDHAALWMTALWRMESNGVPRARLAALNFTDPLARNDDAVAQPNRSSTEDQRRELSDAIKALKERTGAARVALVGSSRGGNAIRNVVKNGGGADVSHAVLCGTPNHGVFDWDDSPGSEFNGRGPFLRGLNTGDSEVTEGTVFLTLRSDGLDKYAQSDGRLVGKPGVPTGITAEGPALKGATNLVIGALDHREVAFHPRAFREIYKFIAGREPAFIAIQPEREVRISGLVTGTPGGAPTNRPVAGASVEVYRVSAETGARQGEPVYRGQTGADGRWGPAEIDPTSSVEIVLTSPNAPITHFYRSPFPRSSDVVHLRAARPMGQADAGAGAIVIMTRPRGYFGLPRDIVLLDGKEPADVQKGVPTDAATTLRLPAGDVGRSVIGLFNEERIAARLWPASESRIALIELTN
;
A
#
# COMPACT_ATOMS: atom_id res chain seq x y z
N MET A 1 38.66 -7.00 62.10
CA MET A 1 38.56 -8.24 62.88
C MET A 1 37.35 -9.02 62.40
N THR A 2 37.64 -10.06 61.61
CA THR A 2 37.12 -11.43 61.73
C THR A 2 35.79 -11.74 62.48
N LEU A 3 34.98 -12.59 61.83
CA LEU A 3 34.04 -13.63 62.36
C LEU A 3 32.66 -13.11 62.84
N THR A 4 31.50 -13.79 62.70
CA THR A 4 31.11 -15.11 62.15
C THR A 4 29.58 -15.23 62.06
N ARG A 5 29.13 -16.17 61.21
CA ARG A 5 27.79 -16.80 61.22
C ARG A 5 27.54 -17.62 62.50
N ARG A 6 26.25 -17.87 62.79
CA ARG A 6 25.55 -19.17 63.03
C ARG A 6 24.79 -19.34 64.37
N THR A 7 23.48 -19.67 64.23
CA THR A 7 22.65 -20.61 65.05
C THR A 7 22.29 -20.19 66.50
N ILE A 8 21.17 -20.54 67.17
CA ILE A 8 20.13 -21.59 67.07
C ILE A 8 19.01 -21.34 68.14
N LEU A 9 17.79 -21.85 67.89
CA LEU A 9 16.70 -22.29 68.82
C LEU A 9 16.04 -21.31 69.83
N GLN A 10 14.71 -21.08 69.73
CA GLN A 10 13.55 -21.81 70.30
C GLN A 10 13.15 -21.41 71.73
N SER A 11 11.98 -20.77 71.86
CA SER A 11 11.00 -20.96 72.94
C SER A 11 9.74 -20.12 72.60
N MET A 12 8.73 -20.71 71.95
CA MET A 12 7.45 -21.10 72.58
C MET A 12 6.89 -20.07 73.56
N GLY A 13 6.00 -19.22 73.04
CA GLY A 13 5.11 -18.36 73.81
C GLY A 13 3.77 -18.27 73.08
N THR A 14 2.77 -18.92 73.64
CA THR A 14 1.38 -19.01 73.20
C THR A 14 0.70 -17.64 73.14
N LEU A 15 0.12 -17.26 71.99
CA LEU A 15 -0.85 -16.16 71.92
C LEU A 15 -2.11 -16.57 71.13
N PRO A 16 -3.29 -16.06 71.52
CA PRO A 16 -4.60 -16.58 71.15
C PRO A 16 -5.05 -16.14 69.75
N LEU A 17 -5.88 -16.99 69.15
CA LEU A 17 -6.59 -16.79 67.89
C LEU A 17 -7.42 -15.50 67.89
N LEU A 18 -7.04 -14.55 67.04
CA LEU A 18 -7.93 -13.52 66.50
C LEU A 18 -8.17 -13.87 65.03
N THR A 19 -9.29 -14.51 64.74
CA THR A 19 -9.77 -14.76 63.38
C THR A 19 -10.33 -13.47 62.79
N SER A 20 -9.45 -12.59 62.30
CA SER A 20 -9.84 -11.56 61.35
C SER A 20 -9.95 -12.21 59.97
N GLY A 21 -11.16 -12.27 59.44
CA GLY A 21 -11.42 -12.74 58.08
C GLY A 21 -10.67 -11.88 57.06
N LEU A 22 -9.58 -12.42 56.52
CA LEU A 22 -8.92 -11.90 55.34
C LEU A 22 -9.76 -12.31 54.13
N THR A 23 -10.65 -11.43 53.69
CA THR A 23 -11.16 -11.47 52.32
C THR A 23 -10.01 -11.12 51.38
N LEU A 24 -9.37 -12.14 50.82
CA LEU A 24 -8.46 -11.96 49.69
C LEU A 24 -9.25 -11.31 48.55
N PRO A 25 -8.83 -10.15 48.02
CA PRO A 25 -9.43 -9.66 46.80
C PRO A 25 -9.17 -10.70 45.72
N ALA A 26 -10.24 -11.21 45.10
CA ALA A 26 -10.13 -12.01 43.91
C ALA A 26 -9.37 -11.17 42.88
N SER A 27 -8.12 -11.57 42.58
CA SER A 27 -7.41 -11.03 41.43
C SER A 27 -8.28 -11.31 40.21
N ALA A 28 -8.91 -10.26 39.69
CA ALA A 28 -9.47 -10.28 38.36
C ALA A 28 -8.36 -10.76 37.43
N GLN A 29 -8.53 -11.95 36.83
CA GLN A 29 -7.70 -12.39 35.74
C GLN A 29 -7.87 -11.35 34.64
N THR A 30 -6.88 -10.46 34.51
CA THR A 30 -6.70 -9.68 33.30
C THR A 30 -6.62 -10.70 32.17
N THR A 31 -7.64 -10.75 31.33
CA THR A 31 -7.60 -11.51 30.07
C THR A 31 -6.30 -11.15 29.39
N ALA A 32 -5.45 -12.15 29.14
CA ALA A 32 -4.20 -11.93 28.43
C ALA A 32 -4.50 -11.13 27.15
N ALA A 33 -3.75 -10.06 26.91
CA ALA A 33 -3.92 -9.28 25.70
C ALA A 33 -3.81 -10.23 24.50
N PRO A 34 -4.75 -10.17 23.53
CA PRO A 34 -4.71 -11.05 22.38
C PRO A 34 -3.34 -10.98 21.71
N SER A 35 -2.74 -12.16 21.57
CA SER A 35 -1.47 -12.37 20.91
C SER A 35 -1.59 -11.94 19.44
N ALA A 36 -0.49 -11.62 18.77
CA ALA A 36 -0.54 -11.29 17.34
C ALA A 36 -1.10 -12.46 16.48
N SER A 37 -1.08 -13.70 17.00
CA SER A 37 -1.76 -14.86 16.41
C SER A 37 -3.29 -14.83 16.50
N ASP A 38 -3.87 -14.06 17.43
CA ASP A 38 -5.32 -13.96 17.63
C ASP A 38 -5.97 -12.96 16.65
N MET A 39 -5.17 -12.16 15.96
CA MET A 39 -5.66 -11.26 14.90
C MET A 39 -6.22 -12.07 13.72
N PRO A 40 -7.42 -11.75 13.18
CA PRO A 40 -7.91 -12.40 11.96
C PRO A 40 -6.91 -12.24 10.81
N PRO A 41 -6.80 -13.20 9.88
CA PRO A 41 -5.95 -13.02 8.70
C PRO A 41 -6.37 -11.77 7.93
N VAL A 42 -5.38 -11.01 7.42
CA VAL A 42 -5.61 -9.71 6.78
C VAL A 42 -5.35 -9.83 5.28
N LEU A 43 -6.35 -9.47 4.49
CA LEU A 43 -6.24 -9.32 3.04
C LEU A 43 -6.28 -7.84 2.66
N PHE A 44 -5.20 -7.37 2.04
CA PHE A 44 -5.06 -6.01 1.54
C PHE A 44 -5.49 -5.91 0.07
N VAL A 45 -6.26 -4.88 -0.27
CA VAL A 45 -6.92 -4.71 -1.58
C VAL A 45 -6.57 -3.34 -2.16
N HIS A 46 -5.86 -3.31 -3.29
CA HIS A 46 -5.38 -2.06 -3.90
C HIS A 46 -6.47 -1.29 -4.66
N GLY A 47 -6.17 -0.05 -5.03
CA GLY A 47 -7.06 0.87 -5.74
C GLY A 47 -7.09 0.69 -7.26
N ASN A 48 -7.77 1.63 -7.92
CA ASN A 48 -7.96 1.66 -9.37
C ASN A 48 -6.62 1.85 -10.10
N GLY A 49 -6.27 0.93 -11.00
CA GLY A 49 -5.01 1.00 -11.77
C GLY A 49 -3.73 0.62 -11.00
N ASP A 50 -3.84 0.32 -9.71
CA ASP A 50 -2.73 -0.06 -8.83
C ASP A 50 -2.46 -1.58 -8.84
N HIS A 51 -1.56 -2.04 -7.97
CA HIS A 51 -1.18 -3.44 -7.78
C HIS A 51 -0.83 -3.74 -6.31
N ALA A 52 -0.68 -5.03 -5.97
CA ALA A 52 -0.47 -5.48 -4.60
C ALA A 52 0.77 -4.88 -3.90
N ALA A 53 1.85 -4.58 -4.64
CA ALA A 53 3.09 -4.05 -4.08
C ALA A 53 2.94 -2.73 -3.30
N LEU A 54 1.87 -1.96 -3.52
CA LEU A 54 1.62 -0.74 -2.73
C LEU A 54 1.46 -1.07 -1.23
N TRP A 55 0.99 -2.27 -0.90
CA TRP A 55 0.83 -2.74 0.48
C TRP A 55 2.11 -3.27 1.14
N MET A 56 3.24 -3.33 0.42
CA MET A 56 4.51 -3.88 0.93
C MET A 56 4.91 -3.32 2.31
N THR A 57 4.82 -2.01 2.50
CA THR A 57 5.21 -1.38 3.77
C THR A 57 4.19 -1.65 4.88
N ALA A 58 2.92 -1.87 4.57
CA ALA A 58 1.92 -2.31 5.54
C ALA A 58 2.15 -3.77 5.98
N LEU A 59 2.48 -4.66 5.03
CA LEU A 59 2.85 -6.05 5.32
C LEU A 59 4.05 -6.11 6.26
N TRP A 60 5.12 -5.37 5.96
CA TRP A 60 6.29 -5.29 6.81
C TRP A 60 6.00 -4.74 8.20
N ARG A 61 5.12 -3.74 8.33
CA ARG A 61 4.73 -3.22 9.64
C ARG A 61 3.86 -4.22 10.41
N MET A 62 2.98 -4.97 9.76
CA MET A 62 2.24 -6.07 10.40
C MET A 62 3.21 -7.13 10.95
N GLU A 63 4.17 -7.57 10.15
CA GLU A 63 5.19 -8.56 10.55
C GLU A 63 6.10 -8.05 11.66
N SER A 64 6.47 -6.76 11.61
CA SER A 64 7.21 -6.09 12.69
C SER A 64 6.45 -6.08 14.01
N ASN A 65 5.11 -6.19 13.96
CA ASN A 65 4.23 -6.29 15.12
C ASN A 65 3.80 -7.74 15.42
N GLY A 66 4.56 -8.72 14.93
CA GLY A 66 4.41 -10.13 15.23
C GLY A 66 3.30 -10.85 14.46
N VAL A 67 2.64 -10.21 13.49
CA VAL A 67 1.62 -10.89 12.68
C VAL A 67 2.31 -11.87 11.72
N PRO A 68 1.99 -13.18 11.77
CA PRO A 68 2.66 -14.16 10.91
C PRO A 68 2.40 -13.90 9.42
N ARG A 69 3.45 -13.96 8.59
CA ARG A 69 3.36 -13.77 7.12
C ARG A 69 2.28 -14.64 6.47
N ALA A 70 2.10 -15.89 6.93
CA ALA A 70 1.06 -16.80 6.43
C ALA A 70 -0.39 -16.29 6.62
N ARG A 71 -0.61 -15.35 7.56
CA ARG A 71 -1.91 -14.71 7.83
C ARG A 71 -2.10 -13.40 7.07
N LEU A 72 -1.10 -12.97 6.29
CA LEU A 72 -1.15 -11.74 5.51
C LEU A 72 -1.21 -12.08 4.01
N ALA A 73 -1.98 -11.31 3.26
CA ALA A 73 -2.00 -11.39 1.81
C ALA A 73 -2.32 -10.01 1.21
N ALA A 74 -1.80 -9.73 0.03
CA ALA A 74 -2.20 -8.58 -0.78
C ALA A 74 -2.74 -9.09 -2.11
N LEU A 75 -4.00 -8.78 -2.41
CA LEU A 75 -4.64 -9.15 -3.67
C LEU A 75 -4.06 -8.32 -4.82
N ASN A 76 -3.84 -8.97 -5.95
CA ASN A 76 -3.37 -8.34 -7.19
C ASN A 76 -4.43 -8.55 -8.28
N PHE A 77 -5.42 -7.65 -8.37
CA PHE A 77 -6.52 -7.78 -9.33
C PHE A 77 -6.01 -7.80 -10.76
N THR A 78 -6.52 -8.71 -11.58
CA THR A 78 -6.02 -8.96 -12.94
C THR A 78 -6.03 -7.69 -13.81
N ASP A 79 -7.19 -7.03 -13.89
CA ASP A 79 -7.38 -5.77 -14.61
C ASP A 79 -7.81 -4.68 -13.60
N PRO A 80 -6.87 -3.91 -13.04
CA PRO A 80 -7.14 -3.05 -11.89
C PRO A 80 -7.94 -1.78 -12.24
N LEU A 81 -8.02 -1.41 -13.52
CA LEU A 81 -8.80 -0.25 -13.97
C LEU A 81 -10.29 -0.58 -14.13
N ALA A 82 -11.14 0.32 -13.64
CA ALA A 82 -12.58 0.28 -13.88
C ALA A 82 -12.92 0.55 -15.35
N ARG A 83 -14.03 -0.01 -15.80
CA ARG A 83 -14.67 0.35 -17.07
C ARG A 83 -15.26 1.76 -16.97
N ASN A 84 -15.37 2.44 -18.11
CA ASN A 84 -16.04 3.75 -18.15
C ASN A 84 -17.54 3.63 -17.83
N ASP A 85 -18.15 2.56 -18.32
CA ASP A 85 -19.50 2.11 -17.98
C ASP A 85 -19.38 0.65 -17.53
N ASP A 86 -19.85 0.34 -16.32
CA ASP A 86 -19.65 -0.96 -15.67
C ASP A 86 -20.25 -2.12 -16.50
N ALA A 87 -21.37 -1.86 -17.18
CA ALA A 87 -22.09 -2.84 -17.98
C ALA A 87 -21.49 -3.05 -19.38
N VAL A 88 -20.66 -2.13 -19.85
CA VAL A 88 -20.06 -2.19 -21.19
C VAL A 88 -18.66 -2.75 -21.11
N ALA A 89 -18.45 -3.94 -21.66
CA ALA A 89 -17.14 -4.57 -21.72
C ALA A 89 -16.10 -3.63 -22.34
N GLN A 90 -14.96 -3.48 -21.67
CA GLN A 90 -13.85 -2.66 -22.13
C GLN A 90 -12.54 -3.44 -21.96
N PRO A 91 -11.70 -3.57 -23.01
CA PRO A 91 -10.45 -4.31 -22.92
C PRO A 91 -9.54 -3.81 -21.78
N ASN A 92 -8.86 -4.76 -21.12
CA ASN A 92 -7.90 -4.50 -20.03
C ASN A 92 -8.50 -3.78 -18.80
N ARG A 93 -9.82 -3.88 -18.61
CA ARG A 93 -10.57 -3.24 -17.52
C ARG A 93 -11.64 -4.18 -16.95
N SER A 94 -11.88 -4.07 -15.65
CA SER A 94 -12.81 -4.93 -14.91
C SER A 94 -14.07 -4.18 -14.51
N SER A 95 -15.21 -4.88 -14.48
CA SER A 95 -16.42 -4.39 -13.81
C SER A 95 -16.35 -4.56 -12.29
N THR A 96 -17.34 -4.01 -11.60
CA THR A 96 -17.62 -4.25 -10.18
C THR A 96 -17.83 -5.73 -9.87
N GLU A 97 -18.46 -6.48 -10.78
CA GLU A 97 -18.68 -7.92 -10.65
C GLU A 97 -17.39 -8.74 -10.83
N ASP A 98 -16.53 -8.35 -11.76
CA ASP A 98 -15.21 -8.96 -11.93
C ASP A 98 -14.36 -8.81 -10.66
N GLN A 99 -14.31 -7.60 -10.08
CA GLN A 99 -13.62 -7.38 -8.81
C GLN A 99 -14.24 -8.14 -7.65
N ARG A 100 -15.58 -8.22 -7.58
CA ARG A 100 -16.27 -8.98 -6.52
C ARG A 100 -15.89 -10.45 -6.56
N ARG A 101 -15.84 -11.05 -7.75
CA ARG A 101 -15.43 -12.44 -7.96
C ARG A 101 -13.98 -12.68 -7.53
N GLU A 102 -13.04 -11.90 -8.07
CA GLU A 102 -11.60 -12.05 -7.73
C GLU A 102 -11.33 -11.85 -6.24
N LEU A 103 -12.02 -10.90 -5.59
CA LEU A 103 -11.90 -10.70 -4.14
C LEU A 103 -12.51 -11.85 -3.34
N SER A 104 -13.66 -12.39 -3.76
CA SER A 104 -14.29 -13.54 -3.11
C SER A 104 -13.38 -14.78 -3.16
N ASP A 105 -12.75 -15.03 -4.31
CA ASP A 105 -11.79 -16.13 -4.46
C ASP A 105 -10.56 -15.94 -3.56
N ALA A 106 -10.05 -14.71 -3.45
CA ALA A 106 -8.92 -14.39 -2.57
C ALA A 106 -9.26 -14.55 -1.08
N ILE A 107 -10.48 -14.17 -0.67
CA ILE A 107 -10.99 -14.39 0.70
C ILE A 107 -11.03 -15.88 1.00
N LYS A 108 -11.62 -16.68 0.09
CA LYS A 108 -11.69 -18.13 0.22
C LYS A 108 -10.31 -18.75 0.36
N ALA A 109 -9.37 -18.40 -0.53
CA ALA A 109 -8.00 -18.92 -0.50
C ALA A 109 -7.27 -18.56 0.80
N LEU A 110 -7.45 -17.34 1.32
CA LEU A 110 -6.85 -16.94 2.60
C LEU A 110 -7.44 -17.72 3.78
N LYS A 111 -8.76 -17.92 3.80
CA LYS A 111 -9.43 -18.76 4.81
C LYS A 111 -8.94 -20.20 4.77
N GLU A 112 -8.86 -20.81 3.59
CA GLU A 112 -8.36 -22.18 3.40
C GLU A 112 -6.90 -22.31 3.87
N ARG A 113 -6.04 -21.37 3.52
CA ARG A 113 -4.62 -21.36 3.92
C ARG A 113 -4.43 -21.25 5.43
N THR A 114 -5.32 -20.53 6.12
CA THR A 114 -5.13 -20.16 7.53
C THR A 114 -6.04 -20.93 8.50
N GLY A 115 -7.05 -21.65 7.98
CA GLY A 115 -8.10 -22.27 8.78
C GLY A 115 -9.05 -21.28 9.47
N ALA A 116 -8.96 -19.98 9.18
CA ALA A 116 -9.78 -18.97 9.85
C ALA A 116 -11.21 -18.95 9.31
N ALA A 117 -12.18 -18.80 10.21
CA ALA A 117 -13.59 -18.67 9.83
C ALA A 117 -13.89 -17.33 9.13
N ARG A 118 -13.19 -16.26 9.50
CA ARG A 118 -13.35 -14.91 8.96
C ARG A 118 -12.01 -14.23 8.75
N VAL A 119 -11.97 -13.27 7.84
CA VAL A 119 -10.80 -12.43 7.53
C VAL A 119 -11.07 -10.97 7.86
N ALA A 120 -10.03 -10.16 7.96
CA ALA A 120 -10.10 -8.70 7.93
C ALA A 120 -9.70 -8.21 6.54
N LEU A 121 -10.44 -7.25 5.99
CA LEU A 121 -10.18 -6.66 4.68
C LEU A 121 -9.77 -5.20 4.83
N VAL A 122 -8.71 -4.81 4.13
CA VAL A 122 -8.20 -3.43 4.12
C VAL A 122 -8.11 -2.97 2.67
N GLY A 123 -8.95 -2.00 2.29
CA GLY A 123 -9.06 -1.51 0.92
C GLY A 123 -8.58 -0.07 0.80
N SER A 124 -7.86 0.21 -0.28
CA SER A 124 -7.52 1.57 -0.72
C SER A 124 -8.41 1.94 -1.90
N SER A 125 -8.96 3.16 -1.92
CA SER A 125 -9.67 3.70 -3.09
C SER A 125 -10.74 2.73 -3.61
N ARG A 126 -10.76 2.43 -4.91
CA ARG A 126 -11.63 1.42 -5.55
C ARG A 126 -11.68 0.08 -4.82
N GLY A 127 -10.56 -0.39 -4.25
CA GLY A 127 -10.50 -1.65 -3.51
C GLY A 127 -11.44 -1.68 -2.30
N GLY A 128 -11.73 -0.52 -1.70
CA GLY A 128 -12.75 -0.41 -0.65
C GLY A 128 -14.18 -0.64 -1.18
N ASN A 129 -14.49 -0.18 -2.40
CA ASN A 129 -15.79 -0.47 -3.02
C ASN A 129 -15.94 -1.96 -3.36
N ALA A 130 -14.85 -2.63 -3.76
CA ALA A 130 -14.87 -4.08 -3.94
C ALA A 130 -15.17 -4.84 -2.62
N ILE A 131 -14.57 -4.40 -1.51
CA ILE A 131 -14.86 -4.94 -0.17
C ILE A 131 -16.33 -4.74 0.18
N ARG A 132 -16.85 -3.52 0.03
CA ARG A 132 -18.27 -3.23 0.29
C ARG A 132 -19.19 -4.07 -0.58
N ASN A 133 -18.84 -4.26 -1.85
CA ASN A 133 -19.60 -5.09 -2.77
C ASN A 133 -19.67 -6.55 -2.30
N VAL A 134 -18.55 -7.17 -1.93
CA VAL A 134 -18.54 -8.52 -1.36
C VAL A 134 -19.38 -8.60 -0.09
N VAL A 135 -19.16 -7.67 0.85
CA VAL A 135 -19.81 -7.71 2.17
C VAL A 135 -21.34 -7.52 2.06
N LYS A 136 -21.80 -6.59 1.22
CA LYS A 136 -23.24 -6.33 1.01
C LYS A 136 -23.92 -7.46 0.24
N ASN A 137 -23.22 -8.06 -0.73
CA ASN A 137 -23.81 -9.02 -1.66
C ASN A 137 -23.40 -10.48 -1.35
N GLY A 138 -23.58 -10.88 -0.09
CA GLY A 138 -23.52 -12.29 0.34
C GLY A 138 -22.22 -12.76 1.00
N GLY A 139 -21.17 -11.93 1.04
CA GLY A 139 -19.87 -12.28 1.64
C GLY A 139 -19.65 -11.80 3.09
N GLY A 140 -20.59 -11.09 3.70
CA GLY A 140 -20.41 -10.49 5.04
C GLY A 140 -20.07 -11.49 6.15
N ALA A 141 -20.61 -12.72 6.08
CA ALA A 141 -20.30 -13.78 7.05
C ALA A 141 -18.80 -14.13 7.09
N ASP A 142 -18.08 -13.95 5.99
CA ASP A 142 -16.64 -14.25 5.90
C ASP A 142 -15.73 -13.10 6.37
N VAL A 143 -16.29 -11.91 6.66
CA VAL A 143 -15.51 -10.68 6.87
C VAL A 143 -15.74 -10.10 8.25
N SER A 144 -14.77 -10.24 9.15
CA SER A 144 -14.82 -9.68 10.51
C SER A 144 -14.70 -8.15 10.53
N HIS A 145 -13.74 -7.60 9.78
CA HIS A 145 -13.41 -6.18 9.74
C HIS A 145 -13.32 -5.70 8.30
N ALA A 146 -13.84 -4.51 8.02
CA ALA A 146 -13.66 -3.82 6.75
C ALA A 146 -13.07 -2.42 7.00
N VAL A 147 -11.82 -2.21 6.59
CA VAL A 147 -11.12 -0.93 6.70
C VAL A 147 -11.02 -0.29 5.32
N LEU A 148 -11.60 0.90 5.17
CA LEU A 148 -11.80 1.59 3.90
C LEU A 148 -11.01 2.89 3.88
N CYS A 149 -9.95 2.95 3.09
CA CYS A 149 -8.98 4.04 3.11
C CYS A 149 -9.11 4.88 1.84
N GLY A 150 -9.57 6.14 1.97
CA GLY A 150 -9.82 7.01 0.81
C GLY A 150 -10.83 6.43 -0.18
N THR A 151 -11.69 5.53 0.27
CA THR A 151 -12.65 4.84 -0.60
C THR A 151 -13.69 5.85 -1.10
N PRO A 152 -13.97 5.93 -2.41
CA PRO A 152 -15.02 6.80 -2.95
C PRO A 152 -16.40 6.20 -2.67
N ASN A 153 -16.76 6.13 -1.39
CA ASN A 153 -17.96 5.50 -0.85
C ASN A 153 -19.25 6.15 -1.34
N HIS A 154 -19.19 7.46 -1.59
CA HIS A 154 -20.27 8.27 -2.16
C HIS A 154 -19.97 8.72 -3.59
N GLY A 155 -18.90 8.20 -4.20
CA GLY A 155 -18.46 8.55 -5.55
C GLY A 155 -17.34 9.58 -5.55
N VAL A 156 -16.88 9.89 -6.77
CA VAL A 156 -15.92 10.99 -7.05
C VAL A 156 -16.61 12.18 -7.73
N PHE A 157 -17.85 11.96 -8.18
CA PHE A 157 -18.83 12.94 -8.61
C PHE A 157 -20.23 12.34 -8.50
N ASP A 158 -21.28 13.15 -8.54
CA ASP A 158 -22.69 12.74 -8.49
C ASP A 158 -23.49 13.33 -9.66
N TRP A 159 -22.96 13.34 -10.88
CA TRP A 159 -23.61 13.98 -12.04
C TRP A 159 -24.65 13.08 -12.73
N ASP A 160 -25.48 13.69 -13.58
CA ASP A 160 -26.36 12.93 -14.50
C ASP A 160 -25.58 12.30 -15.66
N ASP A 161 -24.39 12.83 -15.96
CA ASP A 161 -23.45 12.27 -16.93
C ASP A 161 -22.80 10.98 -16.41
N SER A 162 -22.45 10.09 -17.35
CA SER A 162 -21.80 8.80 -17.05
C SER A 162 -22.52 7.97 -15.97
N PRO A 163 -23.84 7.71 -16.13
CA PRO A 163 -24.65 7.01 -15.12
C PRO A 163 -24.20 5.57 -14.86
N GLY A 164 -23.52 4.93 -15.80
CA GLY A 164 -22.95 3.59 -15.67
C GLY A 164 -21.57 3.54 -15.00
N SER A 165 -20.96 4.68 -14.65
CA SER A 165 -19.68 4.69 -13.95
C SER A 165 -19.84 4.20 -12.51
N GLU A 166 -18.99 3.25 -12.08
CA GLU A 166 -18.96 2.80 -10.68
C GLU A 166 -18.50 3.88 -9.69
N PHE A 167 -17.98 5.02 -10.18
CA PHE A 167 -17.56 6.16 -9.36
C PHE A 167 -18.60 7.29 -9.30
N ASN A 168 -19.73 7.14 -9.98
CA ASN A 168 -20.82 8.11 -9.92
C ASN A 168 -21.69 7.83 -8.68
N GLY A 169 -21.76 8.77 -7.73
CA GLY A 169 -22.58 8.67 -6.51
C GLY A 169 -24.07 8.48 -6.77
N ARG A 170 -24.56 8.93 -7.94
CA ARG A 170 -25.95 8.69 -8.40
C ARG A 170 -26.11 7.38 -9.16
N GLY A 171 -25.01 6.72 -9.51
CA GLY A 171 -25.00 5.46 -10.25
C GLY A 171 -25.63 4.31 -9.47
N PRO A 172 -26.15 3.28 -10.16
CA PRO A 172 -26.85 2.17 -9.53
C PRO A 172 -25.98 1.39 -8.54
N PHE A 173 -24.66 1.29 -8.82
CA PHE A 173 -23.72 0.58 -7.96
C PHE A 173 -23.62 1.22 -6.57
N LEU A 174 -23.25 2.51 -6.48
CA LEU A 174 -23.08 3.19 -5.21
C LEU A 174 -24.40 3.42 -4.48
N ARG A 175 -25.49 3.71 -5.21
CA ARG A 175 -26.83 3.71 -4.60
C ARG A 175 -27.16 2.38 -3.95
N GLY A 176 -26.89 1.26 -4.64
CA GLY A 176 -27.07 -0.09 -4.12
C GLY A 176 -26.30 -0.32 -2.81
N LEU A 177 -25.01 0.04 -2.78
CA LEU A 177 -24.18 -0.09 -1.58
C LEU A 177 -24.62 0.80 -0.42
N ASN A 178 -25.15 1.99 -0.71
CA ASN A 178 -25.56 2.99 0.29
C ASN A 178 -27.05 2.86 0.68
N THR A 179 -27.78 1.86 0.17
CA THR A 179 -29.19 1.65 0.54
C THR A 179 -29.36 1.14 1.98
N GLY A 180 -30.37 1.70 2.66
CA GLY A 180 -30.82 1.30 4.00
C GLY A 180 -30.57 2.37 5.06
N ASP A 181 -30.97 2.07 6.30
CA ASP A 181 -30.77 2.99 7.44
C ASP A 181 -29.31 3.09 7.87
N SER A 182 -28.48 2.10 7.50
CA SER A 182 -27.04 2.09 7.65
C SER A 182 -26.37 1.70 6.34
N GLU A 183 -25.20 2.29 6.09
CA GLU A 183 -24.40 2.03 4.88
C GLU A 183 -23.37 0.91 5.07
N VAL A 184 -23.42 0.26 6.24
CA VAL A 184 -22.60 -0.90 6.60
C VAL A 184 -23.48 -2.14 6.79
N THR A 185 -22.88 -3.32 6.63
CA THR A 185 -23.57 -4.59 6.82
C THR A 185 -23.36 -5.10 8.24
N GLU A 186 -24.44 -5.52 8.90
CA GLU A 186 -24.39 -6.12 10.23
C GLU A 186 -23.46 -7.34 10.27
N GLY A 187 -22.79 -7.54 11.41
CA GLY A 187 -21.85 -8.64 11.62
C GLY A 187 -20.42 -8.34 11.12
N THR A 188 -20.20 -7.29 10.33
CA THR A 188 -18.86 -6.78 9.96
C THR A 188 -18.67 -5.42 10.59
N VAL A 189 -17.56 -5.19 11.30
CA VAL A 189 -17.24 -3.85 11.81
C VAL A 189 -16.48 -3.04 10.77
N PHE A 190 -16.85 -1.77 10.62
CA PHE A 190 -16.31 -0.89 9.58
C PHE A 190 -15.52 0.28 10.17
N LEU A 191 -14.38 0.57 9.54
CA LEU A 191 -13.58 1.77 9.73
C LEU A 191 -13.41 2.46 8.38
N THR A 192 -13.63 3.77 8.33
CA THR A 192 -13.19 4.61 7.22
C THR A 192 -12.03 5.50 7.66
N LEU A 193 -11.01 5.59 6.81
CA LEU A 193 -9.90 6.53 6.96
C LEU A 193 -9.97 7.53 5.83
N ARG A 194 -10.08 8.81 6.17
CA ARG A 194 -10.21 9.89 5.18
C ARG A 194 -9.22 11.02 5.42
N SER A 195 -8.93 11.71 4.34
CA SER A 195 -8.07 12.88 4.33
C SER A 195 -8.79 14.08 4.94
N ASP A 196 -8.02 14.99 5.54
CA ASP A 196 -8.47 16.35 5.85
C ASP A 196 -8.33 17.26 4.62
N GLY A 197 -9.07 16.94 3.55
CA GLY A 197 -9.21 17.78 2.36
C GLY A 197 -8.17 17.64 1.24
N LEU A 198 -7.16 16.77 1.38
CA LEU A 198 -6.12 16.51 0.36
C LEU A 198 -6.36 15.25 -0.49
N ASP A 199 -7.53 14.62 -0.35
CA ASP A 199 -7.94 13.54 -1.24
C ASP A 199 -8.49 14.11 -2.55
N LYS A 200 -7.75 13.91 -3.66
CA LYS A 200 -8.11 14.44 -4.98
C LYS A 200 -9.44 13.94 -5.54
N TYR A 201 -9.98 12.83 -5.03
CA TYR A 201 -11.25 12.26 -5.44
C TYR A 201 -12.40 12.62 -4.50
N ALA A 202 -12.12 13.33 -3.41
CA ALA A 202 -13.11 13.84 -2.46
C ALA A 202 -13.09 15.38 -2.42
N GLN A 203 -13.27 16.01 -3.60
CA GLN A 203 -13.21 17.45 -3.79
C GLN A 203 -14.57 17.99 -4.23
N SER A 204 -14.98 19.16 -3.71
CA SER A 204 -16.27 19.80 -4.04
C SER A 204 -16.32 20.38 -5.45
N ASP A 205 -15.17 20.78 -5.99
CA ASP A 205 -15.05 21.33 -7.33
C ASP A 205 -14.53 20.27 -8.32
N GLY A 206 -15.17 20.18 -9.48
CA GLY A 206 -14.91 19.17 -10.49
C GLY A 206 -13.60 19.33 -11.26
N ARG A 207 -12.72 20.28 -10.91
CA ARG A 207 -11.45 20.49 -11.64
C ARG A 207 -10.60 19.22 -11.76
N LEU A 208 -10.54 18.40 -10.72
CA LEU A 208 -9.70 17.19 -10.70
C LEU A 208 -10.34 15.98 -11.40
N VAL A 209 -11.60 16.12 -11.83
CA VAL A 209 -12.36 15.14 -12.61
C VAL A 209 -12.79 15.71 -13.96
N GLY A 210 -12.12 16.78 -14.42
CA GLY A 210 -12.26 17.30 -15.80
C GLY A 210 -13.38 18.32 -16.02
N LYS A 211 -14.07 18.80 -14.97
CA LYS A 211 -15.08 19.86 -15.06
C LYS A 211 -14.85 20.98 -14.04
N PRO A 212 -13.86 21.86 -14.26
CA PRO A 212 -13.59 22.99 -13.37
C PRO A 212 -14.83 23.88 -13.19
N GLY A 213 -15.13 24.31 -11.96
CA GLY A 213 -16.28 25.16 -11.63
C GLY A 213 -17.61 24.41 -11.51
N VAL A 214 -17.67 23.12 -11.87
CA VAL A 214 -18.86 22.28 -11.72
C VAL A 214 -18.79 21.57 -10.37
N PRO A 215 -19.78 21.75 -9.47
CA PRO A 215 -19.82 21.01 -8.21
C PRO A 215 -19.86 19.50 -8.46
N THR A 216 -19.01 18.73 -7.78
CA THR A 216 -19.02 17.26 -7.85
C THR A 216 -20.13 16.62 -7.04
N GLY A 217 -20.72 17.36 -6.10
CA GLY A 217 -21.59 16.81 -5.04
C GLY A 217 -20.86 16.00 -3.98
N ILE A 218 -19.53 15.89 -4.07
CA ILE A 218 -18.68 15.16 -3.13
C ILE A 218 -17.87 16.16 -2.31
N THR A 219 -17.70 15.90 -1.02
CA THR A 219 -16.84 16.73 -0.13
C THR A 219 -15.77 15.87 0.52
N ALA A 220 -14.92 16.47 1.36
CA ALA A 220 -13.94 15.73 2.16
C ALA A 220 -14.58 14.69 3.11
N GLU A 221 -15.90 14.78 3.36
CA GLU A 221 -16.67 13.78 4.10
C GLU A 221 -17.13 12.59 3.24
N GLY A 222 -17.03 12.68 1.92
CA GLY A 222 -17.52 11.65 0.98
C GLY A 222 -17.01 10.22 1.24
N PRO A 223 -15.79 10.01 1.75
CA PRO A 223 -15.32 8.68 2.15
C PRO A 223 -15.94 8.15 3.46
N ALA A 224 -16.62 8.95 4.28
CA ALA A 224 -17.26 8.47 5.50
C ALA A 224 -18.47 7.58 5.18
N LEU A 225 -18.88 6.73 6.13
CA LEU A 225 -20.07 5.88 6.04
C LEU A 225 -20.91 5.97 7.32
N LYS A 226 -22.22 6.08 7.16
CA LYS A 226 -23.18 6.00 8.27
C LYS A 226 -23.21 4.60 8.88
N GLY A 227 -22.84 4.52 10.16
CA GLY A 227 -22.74 3.27 10.92
C GLY A 227 -21.32 2.68 11.00
N ALA A 228 -20.35 3.29 10.32
CA ALA A 228 -18.93 2.97 10.51
C ALA A 228 -18.29 3.85 11.61
N THR A 229 -17.14 3.43 12.11
CA THR A 229 -16.19 4.36 12.72
C THR A 229 -15.54 5.17 11.61
N ASN A 230 -15.60 6.50 11.67
CA ASN A 230 -15.04 7.39 10.64
C ASN A 230 -13.92 8.23 11.23
N LEU A 231 -12.69 8.08 10.73
CA LEU A 231 -11.52 8.82 11.22
C LEU A 231 -10.90 9.70 10.14
N VAL A 232 -10.58 10.93 10.53
CA VAL A 232 -9.78 11.86 9.73
C VAL A 232 -8.32 11.72 10.13
N ILE A 233 -7.43 11.48 9.17
CA ILE A 233 -6.00 11.25 9.42
C ILE A 233 -5.10 12.40 8.94
N GLY A 234 -5.58 13.63 9.13
CA GLY A 234 -4.86 14.88 8.86
C GLY A 234 -4.56 15.10 7.37
N ALA A 235 -3.53 15.91 7.10
CA ALA A 235 -3.12 16.34 5.77
C ALA A 235 -2.40 15.25 4.95
N LEU A 236 -3.00 14.07 4.85
CA LEU A 236 -2.57 12.97 3.99
C LEU A 236 -3.35 12.98 2.67
N ASP A 237 -2.70 12.66 1.56
CA ASP A 237 -3.37 12.55 0.27
C ASP A 237 -4.19 11.26 0.11
N HIS A 238 -4.87 11.12 -1.04
CA HIS A 238 -5.73 9.97 -1.35
C HIS A 238 -5.06 8.59 -1.22
N ARG A 239 -3.77 8.48 -1.52
CA ARG A 239 -3.03 7.21 -1.37
C ARG A 239 -2.48 7.07 0.04
N GLU A 240 -1.99 8.17 0.61
CA GLU A 240 -1.42 8.17 1.97
C GLU A 240 -2.43 7.76 3.04
N VAL A 241 -3.72 8.03 2.86
CA VAL A 241 -4.76 7.55 3.79
C VAL A 241 -4.84 6.03 3.90
N ALA A 242 -4.21 5.29 2.98
CA ALA A 242 -4.07 3.84 3.04
C ALA A 242 -2.65 3.39 3.42
N PHE A 243 -1.61 4.05 2.91
CA PHE A 243 -0.24 3.52 2.93
C PHE A 243 0.70 4.23 3.91
N HIS A 244 0.30 5.38 4.47
CA HIS A 244 1.12 6.16 5.39
C HIS A 244 1.24 5.46 6.76
N PRO A 245 2.36 5.61 7.50
CA PRO A 245 2.50 5.03 8.85
C PRO A 245 1.37 5.40 9.83
N ARG A 246 0.80 6.61 9.72
CA ARG A 246 -0.40 7.01 10.49
C ARG A 246 -1.63 6.17 10.13
N ALA A 247 -1.86 5.88 8.85
CA ALA A 247 -2.94 4.99 8.43
C ALA A 247 -2.71 3.57 8.96
N PHE A 248 -1.48 3.05 8.87
CA PHE A 248 -1.13 1.75 9.43
C PHE A 248 -1.49 1.63 10.92
N ARG A 249 -1.20 2.66 11.72
CA ARG A 249 -1.55 2.67 13.15
C ARG A 249 -3.04 2.41 13.36
N GLU A 250 -3.90 3.16 12.68
CA GLU A 250 -5.35 3.03 12.85
C GLU A 250 -5.88 1.69 12.29
N ILE A 251 -5.35 1.23 11.16
CA ILE A 251 -5.66 -0.09 10.59
C ILE A 251 -5.32 -1.19 11.62
N TYR A 252 -4.09 -1.19 12.15
CA TYR A 252 -3.65 -2.18 13.12
C TYR A 252 -4.51 -2.12 14.38
N LYS A 253 -4.71 -0.92 14.94
CA LYS A 253 -5.49 -0.73 16.16
C LYS A 253 -6.92 -1.24 16.03
N PHE A 254 -7.56 -0.97 14.90
CA PHE A 254 -8.92 -1.40 14.65
C PHE A 254 -9.05 -2.92 14.55
N ILE A 255 -8.13 -3.59 13.86
CA ILE A 255 -8.18 -5.05 13.66
C ILE A 255 -7.67 -5.80 14.91
N ALA A 256 -6.62 -5.29 15.56
CA ALA A 256 -5.99 -5.92 16.73
C ALA A 256 -6.73 -5.64 18.05
N GLY A 257 -7.51 -4.56 18.10
CA GLY A 257 -8.07 -4.02 19.35
C GLY A 257 -7.03 -3.35 20.27
N ARG A 258 -5.80 -3.11 19.80
CA ARG A 258 -4.69 -2.52 20.58
C ARG A 258 -3.70 -1.76 19.71
N GLU A 259 -2.96 -0.84 20.29
CA GLU A 259 -1.90 -0.10 19.57
C GLU A 259 -0.80 -1.06 19.04
N PRO A 260 -0.20 -0.75 17.87
CA PRO A 260 1.01 -1.44 17.44
C PRO A 260 2.18 -1.10 18.36
N ALA A 261 3.06 -2.06 18.61
CA ALA A 261 4.32 -1.84 19.32
C ALA A 261 5.31 -1.02 18.46
N PHE A 262 5.24 -1.16 17.14
CA PHE A 262 6.14 -0.49 16.20
C PHE A 262 5.39 0.15 15.03
N ILE A 263 5.70 1.42 14.77
CA ILE A 263 5.34 2.10 13.52
C ILE A 263 6.46 1.97 12.48
N ALA A 264 7.70 2.02 12.94
CA ALA A 264 8.89 1.72 12.13
C ALA A 264 8.94 0.22 11.79
N ILE A 265 9.43 -0.08 10.59
CA ILE A 265 9.64 -1.45 10.13
C ILE A 265 10.89 -2.00 10.82
N GLN A 266 10.75 -3.10 11.54
CA GLN A 266 11.85 -3.80 12.19
C GLN A 266 12.59 -4.66 11.16
N PRO A 267 13.92 -4.53 10.99
CA PRO A 267 14.63 -5.28 9.97
C PRO A 267 14.74 -6.78 10.27
N GLU A 268 14.80 -7.59 9.22
CA GLU A 268 15.18 -9.01 9.23
C GLU A 268 16.66 -9.14 8.84
N ARG A 269 17.36 -10.18 9.34
CA ARG A 269 18.77 -10.41 8.99
C ARG A 269 18.94 -10.91 7.57
N GLU A 270 18.06 -11.80 7.14
CA GLU A 270 18.04 -12.39 5.81
C GLU A 270 16.86 -11.81 5.04
N VAL A 271 17.13 -11.10 3.95
CA VAL A 271 16.11 -10.49 3.12
C VAL A 271 16.10 -11.12 1.74
N ARG A 272 14.94 -11.67 1.39
CA ARG A 272 14.65 -12.17 0.04
C ARG A 272 13.55 -11.33 -0.59
N ILE A 273 13.80 -10.83 -1.80
CA ILE A 273 12.80 -10.11 -2.58
C ILE A 273 12.41 -10.86 -3.85
N SER A 274 11.12 -10.91 -4.12
CA SER A 274 10.53 -11.48 -5.33
C SER A 274 9.24 -10.76 -5.67
N GLY A 275 8.71 -11.03 -6.86
CA GLY A 275 7.42 -10.50 -7.26
C GLY A 275 7.00 -10.90 -8.66
N LEU A 276 6.16 -10.08 -9.27
CA LEU A 276 5.62 -10.28 -10.61
C LEU A 276 6.15 -9.20 -11.55
N VAL A 277 6.48 -9.56 -12.77
CA VAL A 277 6.57 -8.60 -13.88
C VAL A 277 5.20 -8.54 -14.55
N THR A 278 4.66 -7.32 -14.66
CA THR A 278 3.32 -7.07 -15.24
C THR A 278 3.37 -6.04 -16.37
N GLY A 279 2.37 -6.10 -17.26
CA GLY A 279 2.34 -5.33 -18.50
C GLY A 279 1.48 -4.06 -18.46
N THR A 280 1.63 -3.25 -19.51
CA THR A 280 0.77 -2.08 -19.80
C THR A 280 0.26 -2.11 -21.25
N PRO A 281 -0.48 -3.15 -21.67
CA PRO A 281 -0.95 -3.28 -23.05
C PRO A 281 -1.79 -2.05 -23.45
N GLY A 282 -1.42 -1.41 -24.57
CA GLY A 282 -2.09 -0.18 -25.03
C GLY A 282 -1.99 0.99 -24.06
N GLY A 283 -0.99 0.99 -23.15
CA GLY A 283 -0.82 2.01 -22.12
C GLY A 283 -1.71 1.84 -20.89
N ALA A 284 -2.60 0.83 -20.86
CA ALA A 284 -3.44 0.53 -19.71
C ALA A 284 -2.69 -0.38 -18.73
N PRO A 285 -2.49 0.00 -17.45
CA PRO A 285 -1.90 -0.88 -16.46
C PRO A 285 -2.77 -2.12 -16.24
N THR A 286 -2.21 -3.29 -16.50
CA THR A 286 -2.77 -4.57 -16.09
C THR A 286 -1.83 -5.23 -15.09
N ASN A 287 -2.35 -6.11 -14.26
CA ASN A 287 -1.54 -6.93 -13.36
C ASN A 287 -1.33 -8.34 -13.93
N ARG A 288 -1.54 -8.48 -15.25
CA ARG A 288 -1.32 -9.73 -16.00
C ARG A 288 0.18 -10.00 -16.12
N PRO A 289 0.61 -11.26 -15.98
CA PRO A 289 2.02 -11.61 -16.01
C PRO A 289 2.63 -11.38 -17.40
N VAL A 290 3.91 -11.00 -17.42
CA VAL A 290 4.73 -10.91 -18.63
C VAL A 290 5.76 -12.02 -18.60
N ALA A 291 5.71 -12.91 -19.58
CA ALA A 291 6.70 -13.97 -19.79
C ALA A 291 7.93 -13.46 -20.54
N GLY A 292 9.08 -14.08 -20.30
CA GLY A 292 10.32 -13.81 -21.02
C GLY A 292 11.00 -12.48 -20.64
N ALA A 293 10.51 -11.78 -19.60
CA ALA A 293 11.16 -10.58 -19.10
C ALA A 293 12.39 -10.94 -18.27
N SER A 294 13.51 -10.26 -18.49
CA SER A 294 14.73 -10.46 -17.71
C SER A 294 14.81 -9.47 -16.57
N VAL A 295 15.16 -9.96 -15.38
CA VAL A 295 15.36 -9.18 -14.17
C VAL A 295 16.76 -9.39 -13.65
N GLU A 296 17.46 -8.29 -13.36
CA GLU A 296 18.75 -8.30 -12.70
C GLU A 296 18.69 -7.40 -11.46
N VAL A 297 19.36 -7.79 -10.37
CA VAL A 297 19.43 -6.98 -9.15
C VAL A 297 20.88 -6.72 -8.82
N TYR A 298 21.24 -5.45 -8.63
CA TYR A 298 22.57 -5.00 -8.27
C TYR A 298 22.53 -4.29 -6.93
N ARG A 299 23.58 -4.48 -6.12
CA ARG A 299 23.91 -3.55 -5.04
C ARG A 299 24.44 -2.26 -5.64
N VAL A 300 24.02 -1.11 -5.12
CA VAL A 300 24.53 0.20 -5.54
C VAL A 300 24.97 1.05 -4.35
N SER A 301 25.88 2.00 -4.58
CA SER A 301 26.20 3.05 -3.61
C SER A 301 24.97 3.92 -3.36
N ALA A 302 24.64 4.18 -2.08
CA ALA A 302 23.53 5.05 -1.69
C ALA A 302 23.77 6.52 -2.07
N GLU A 303 25.04 6.93 -2.19
CA GLU A 303 25.45 8.29 -2.49
C GLU A 303 25.33 8.59 -3.98
N THR A 304 25.71 7.62 -4.83
CA THR A 304 25.91 7.82 -6.27
C THR A 304 25.02 6.97 -7.18
N GLY A 305 24.44 5.88 -6.67
CA GLY A 305 23.72 4.88 -7.46
C GLY A 305 24.62 4.00 -8.33
N ALA A 306 25.95 4.11 -8.23
CA ALA A 306 26.87 3.28 -8.99
C ALA A 306 26.86 1.82 -8.48
N ARG A 307 26.86 0.86 -9.41
CA ARG A 307 26.90 -0.59 -9.11
C ARG A 307 28.15 -0.96 -8.32
N GLN A 308 27.98 -1.86 -7.36
CA GLN A 308 29.04 -2.39 -6.51
C GLN A 308 29.20 -3.89 -6.78
N GLY A 309 29.98 -4.22 -7.81
CA GLY A 309 30.24 -5.61 -8.22
C GLY A 309 29.21 -6.18 -9.20
N GLU A 310 29.24 -7.50 -9.33
CA GLU A 310 28.30 -8.28 -10.14
C GLU A 310 26.89 -8.26 -9.54
N PRO A 311 25.83 -8.54 -10.33
CA PRO A 311 24.49 -8.59 -9.79
C PRO A 311 24.33 -9.74 -8.81
N VAL A 312 23.58 -9.49 -7.76
CA VAL A 312 23.21 -10.48 -6.74
C VAL A 312 22.10 -11.42 -7.22
N TYR A 313 21.44 -11.09 -8.33
CA TYR A 313 20.44 -11.94 -8.98
C TYR A 313 20.38 -11.65 -10.49
N ARG A 314 20.22 -12.71 -11.29
CA ARG A 314 19.76 -12.64 -12.69
C ARG A 314 18.73 -13.75 -12.90
N GLY A 315 17.63 -13.44 -13.57
CA GLY A 315 16.65 -14.44 -13.96
C GLY A 315 15.68 -13.94 -15.02
N GLN A 316 14.89 -14.86 -15.57
CA GLN A 316 13.90 -14.58 -16.60
C GLN A 316 12.53 -15.13 -16.16
N THR A 317 11.46 -14.36 -16.41
CA THR A 317 10.11 -14.75 -16.00
C THR A 317 9.52 -15.86 -16.88
N GLY A 318 8.82 -16.79 -16.24
CA GLY A 318 7.97 -17.78 -16.92
C GLY A 318 6.59 -17.22 -17.29
N ALA A 319 5.67 -18.09 -17.68
CA ALA A 319 4.28 -17.73 -18.01
C ALA A 319 3.52 -17.09 -16.85
N ASP A 320 3.93 -17.36 -15.61
CA ASP A 320 3.36 -16.78 -14.39
C ASP A 320 3.92 -15.40 -14.05
N GLY A 321 4.90 -14.90 -14.82
CA GLY A 321 5.51 -13.58 -14.62
C GLY A 321 6.37 -13.46 -13.36
N ARG A 322 6.63 -14.56 -12.64
CA ARG A 322 7.37 -14.50 -11.37
C ARG A 322 8.86 -14.27 -11.58
N TRP A 323 9.45 -13.43 -10.74
CA TRP A 323 10.90 -13.23 -10.65
C TRP A 323 11.36 -13.38 -9.19
N GLY A 324 12.64 -13.71 -9.00
CA GLY A 324 13.24 -13.94 -7.69
C GLY A 324 13.09 -15.39 -7.21
N PRO A 325 13.42 -15.68 -5.94
CA PRO A 325 13.90 -14.71 -4.94
C PRO A 325 15.34 -14.25 -5.18
N ALA A 326 15.58 -12.94 -5.07
CA ALA A 326 16.90 -12.34 -4.95
C ALA A 326 17.25 -12.17 -3.47
N GLU A 327 18.42 -12.63 -3.06
CA GLU A 327 18.94 -12.40 -1.71
C GLU A 327 19.68 -11.06 -1.68
N ILE A 328 19.28 -10.18 -0.77
CA ILE A 328 19.84 -8.83 -0.67
C ILE A 328 20.21 -8.48 0.77
N ASP A 329 21.17 -7.59 0.92
CA ASP A 329 21.51 -7.04 2.23
C ASP A 329 20.46 -5.99 2.64
N PRO A 330 19.92 -6.05 3.88
CA PRO A 330 18.80 -5.21 4.31
C PRO A 330 19.12 -3.72 4.42
N THR A 331 20.41 -3.36 4.34
CA THR A 331 20.90 -1.98 4.47
C THR A 331 21.38 -1.40 3.14
N SER A 332 21.45 -2.24 2.09
CA SER A 332 21.96 -1.85 0.78
C SER A 332 20.87 -1.24 -0.09
N SER A 333 21.16 -0.09 -0.71
CA SER A 333 20.38 0.38 -1.85
C SER A 333 20.58 -0.53 -3.05
N VAL A 334 19.55 -0.67 -3.88
CA VAL A 334 19.56 -1.59 -5.02
C VAL A 334 19.14 -0.91 -6.32
N GLU A 335 19.73 -1.39 -7.41
CA GLU A 335 19.23 -1.19 -8.76
C GLU A 335 18.59 -2.50 -9.23
N ILE A 336 17.31 -2.46 -9.62
CA ILE A 336 16.63 -3.57 -10.28
C ILE A 336 16.50 -3.20 -11.76
N VAL A 337 17.08 -4.00 -12.64
CA VAL A 337 17.00 -3.80 -14.09
C VAL A 337 15.93 -4.72 -14.65
N LEU A 338 14.94 -4.13 -15.32
CA LEU A 338 13.89 -4.86 -16.03
C LEU A 338 14.06 -4.67 -17.54
N THR A 339 14.26 -5.77 -18.25
CA THR A 339 14.14 -5.83 -19.70
C THR A 339 12.88 -6.61 -20.05
N SER A 340 11.87 -5.92 -20.58
CA SER A 340 10.57 -6.51 -20.93
C SER A 340 10.34 -6.38 -22.44
N PRO A 341 9.69 -7.36 -23.09
CA PRO A 341 9.33 -7.25 -24.51
C PRO A 341 8.54 -5.97 -24.80
N ASN A 342 8.91 -5.28 -25.89
CA ASN A 342 8.25 -4.08 -26.41
C ASN A 342 8.15 -2.90 -25.40
N ALA A 343 9.07 -2.83 -24.43
CA ALA A 343 9.12 -1.74 -23.45
C ALA A 343 10.56 -1.21 -23.27
N PRO A 344 10.73 0.02 -22.76
CA PRO A 344 12.05 0.52 -22.38
C PRO A 344 12.69 -0.35 -21.29
N ILE A 345 14.02 -0.50 -21.35
CA ILE A 345 14.78 -1.08 -20.25
C ILE A 345 14.66 -0.11 -19.06
N THR A 346 14.11 -0.61 -17.97
CA THR A 346 13.82 0.21 -16.79
C THR A 346 14.81 -0.12 -15.68
N HIS A 347 15.50 0.91 -15.21
CA HIS A 347 16.46 0.82 -14.12
C HIS A 347 15.83 1.40 -12.85
N PHE A 348 15.25 0.54 -12.00
CA PHE A 348 14.64 0.95 -10.74
C PHE A 348 15.69 1.12 -9.66
N TYR A 349 15.86 2.32 -9.13
CA TYR A 349 16.66 2.59 -7.94
C TYR A 349 15.75 2.67 -6.73
N ARG A 350 16.07 1.88 -5.70
CA ARG A 350 15.26 1.72 -4.50
C ARG A 350 16.09 1.92 -3.24
N SER A 351 15.45 2.49 -2.23
CA SER A 351 15.90 2.42 -0.84
C SER A 351 16.07 0.96 -0.39
N PRO A 352 16.83 0.70 0.69
CA PRO A 352 17.01 -0.64 1.22
C PRO A 352 15.69 -1.33 1.59
N PHE A 353 15.68 -2.65 1.49
CA PHE A 353 14.55 -3.48 1.90
C PHE A 353 14.84 -4.04 3.29
N PRO A 354 14.24 -3.51 4.37
CA PRO A 354 14.53 -3.97 5.72
C PRO A 354 14.01 -5.38 6.01
N ARG A 355 13.05 -5.88 5.23
CA ARG A 355 12.43 -7.20 5.42
C ARG A 355 12.18 -7.88 4.07
N SER A 356 12.05 -9.20 4.08
CA SER A 356 11.68 -9.97 2.90
C SER A 356 10.32 -9.56 2.33
N SER A 357 10.12 -9.68 1.02
CA SER A 357 8.86 -9.37 0.36
C SER A 357 8.71 -10.17 -0.94
N ASP A 358 7.56 -10.82 -1.11
CA ASP A 358 7.18 -11.53 -2.34
C ASP A 358 6.24 -10.71 -3.23
N VAL A 359 5.99 -9.45 -2.86
CA VAL A 359 5.14 -8.50 -3.60
C VAL A 359 5.94 -7.33 -4.18
N VAL A 360 7.20 -7.55 -4.55
CA VAL A 360 8.01 -6.54 -5.27
C VAL A 360 7.68 -6.62 -6.77
N HIS A 361 6.51 -6.12 -7.14
CA HIS A 361 6.04 -6.16 -8.52
C HIS A 361 6.74 -5.09 -9.37
N LEU A 362 7.10 -5.47 -10.59
CA LEU A 362 7.80 -4.64 -11.54
C LEU A 362 6.92 -4.41 -12.77
N ARG A 363 6.92 -3.19 -13.26
CA ARG A 363 6.24 -2.79 -14.50
C ARG A 363 7.12 -1.79 -15.20
N ALA A 364 7.47 -2.07 -16.46
CA ALA A 364 8.37 -1.22 -17.21
C ALA A 364 7.87 0.24 -17.24
N ALA A 365 8.80 1.19 -17.26
CA ALA A 365 8.50 2.60 -17.40
C ALA A 365 7.67 2.84 -18.66
N ARG A 366 6.90 3.95 -18.66
CA ARG A 366 6.13 4.36 -19.84
C ARG A 366 7.04 4.46 -21.08
N PRO A 367 6.54 4.15 -22.28
CA PRO A 367 7.27 4.42 -23.50
C PRO A 367 7.73 5.88 -23.60
N MET A 368 8.86 6.12 -24.25
CA MET A 368 9.34 7.46 -24.55
C MET A 368 8.41 8.10 -25.57
N GLY A 369 7.92 9.30 -25.25
CA GLY A 369 6.96 10.04 -26.07
C GLY A 369 7.54 11.32 -26.66
N GLN A 370 6.70 12.12 -27.32
CA GLN A 370 7.11 13.38 -27.93
C GLN A 370 7.78 14.34 -26.94
N ALA A 371 7.31 14.38 -25.69
CA ALA A 371 7.89 15.22 -24.64
C ALA A 371 9.34 14.82 -24.29
N ASP A 372 9.76 13.58 -24.61
CA ASP A 372 11.11 13.07 -24.36
C ASP A 372 12.03 13.19 -25.59
N ALA A 373 11.52 13.72 -26.72
CA ALA A 373 12.29 13.84 -27.95
C ALA A 373 13.55 14.69 -27.74
N GLY A 374 14.70 14.17 -28.17
CA GLY A 374 16.00 14.84 -28.04
C GLY A 374 16.66 14.75 -26.67
N ALA A 375 16.00 14.13 -25.67
CA ALA A 375 16.64 13.86 -24.37
C ALA A 375 17.79 12.84 -24.55
N GLY A 376 18.94 13.13 -23.95
CA GLY A 376 20.06 12.18 -23.88
C GLY A 376 19.92 11.16 -22.75
N ALA A 377 19.28 11.56 -21.65
CA ALA A 377 18.90 10.69 -20.53
C ALA A 377 17.56 11.12 -19.93
N ILE A 378 16.83 10.15 -19.38
CA ILE A 378 15.52 10.38 -18.75
C ILE A 378 15.52 9.74 -17.35
N VAL A 379 15.14 10.53 -16.35
CA VAL A 379 14.89 10.07 -14.98
C VAL A 379 13.46 10.37 -14.61
N ILE A 380 12.79 9.39 -14.01
CA ILE A 380 11.46 9.55 -13.43
C ILE A 380 11.59 9.29 -11.93
N MET A 381 11.19 10.24 -11.09
CA MET A 381 10.99 9.99 -9.66
C MET A 381 9.53 9.69 -9.41
N THR A 382 9.22 8.54 -8.81
CA THR A 382 7.85 8.07 -8.59
C THR A 382 7.56 7.84 -7.11
N ARG A 383 6.30 8.06 -6.74
CA ARG A 383 5.77 7.81 -5.40
C ARG A 383 4.57 6.86 -5.49
N PRO A 384 4.77 5.53 -5.46
CA PRO A 384 3.67 4.57 -5.60
C PRO A 384 2.61 4.68 -4.50
N ARG A 385 3.01 5.08 -3.29
CA ARG A 385 2.18 5.07 -2.07
C ARG A 385 1.65 6.45 -1.65
N GLY A 386 1.80 7.45 -2.51
CA GLY A 386 1.37 8.81 -2.26
C GLY A 386 1.31 9.63 -3.53
N TYR A 387 1.03 10.91 -3.38
CA TYR A 387 1.23 11.94 -4.38
C TYR A 387 2.21 12.99 -3.83
N PHE A 388 2.82 13.76 -4.72
CA PHE A 388 3.62 14.93 -4.35
C PHE A 388 2.67 16.11 -4.09
N GLY A 389 2.78 16.73 -2.91
CA GLY A 389 1.94 17.84 -2.50
C GLY A 389 2.75 19.08 -2.16
N LEU A 390 2.90 20.03 -3.08
CA LEU A 390 3.56 21.31 -2.78
C LEU A 390 2.56 22.31 -2.18
N PRO A 391 2.93 23.11 -1.16
CA PRO A 391 4.24 23.18 -0.47
C PRO A 391 4.32 22.30 0.78
N ARG A 392 3.39 21.35 0.98
CA ARG A 392 3.38 20.44 2.14
C ARG A 392 4.66 19.61 2.21
N ASP A 393 5.08 19.09 1.07
CA ASP A 393 6.22 18.19 0.92
C ASP A 393 7.45 18.92 0.40
N ILE A 394 8.64 18.41 0.75
CA ILE A 394 9.89 18.74 0.08
C ILE A 394 10.08 17.75 -1.05
N VAL A 395 10.05 18.24 -2.29
CA VAL A 395 10.23 17.42 -3.50
C VAL A 395 11.37 18.01 -4.31
N LEU A 396 12.49 17.30 -4.40
CA LEU A 396 13.63 17.72 -5.22
C LEU A 396 14.05 16.60 -6.17
N LEU A 397 14.21 16.92 -7.45
CA LEU A 397 14.84 16.04 -8.43
C LEU A 397 16.06 16.77 -9.00
N ASP A 398 17.23 16.17 -8.80
CA ASP A 398 18.53 16.79 -9.12
C ASP A 398 18.75 18.15 -8.42
N GLY A 399 18.31 18.23 -7.15
CA GLY A 399 18.46 19.42 -6.31
C GLY A 399 17.48 20.57 -6.63
N LYS A 400 16.49 20.35 -7.50
CA LYS A 400 15.51 21.37 -7.91
C LYS A 400 14.08 20.93 -7.63
N GLU A 401 13.24 21.88 -7.20
CA GLU A 401 11.79 21.68 -7.13
C GLU A 401 11.24 21.43 -8.56
N PRO A 402 10.54 20.31 -8.82
CA PRO A 402 10.04 20.02 -10.14
C PRO A 402 8.92 20.97 -10.58
N ALA A 403 8.93 21.37 -11.85
CA ALA A 403 7.92 22.25 -12.42
C ALA A 403 6.61 21.52 -12.81
N ASP A 404 6.64 20.19 -12.90
CA ASP A 404 5.50 19.36 -13.28
C ASP A 404 4.67 18.85 -12.08
N VAL A 405 5.06 19.21 -10.85
CA VAL A 405 4.29 18.93 -9.63
C VAL A 405 3.40 20.13 -9.28
N GLN A 406 2.10 19.92 -9.20
CA GLN A 406 1.14 20.98 -8.91
C GLN A 406 1.10 21.35 -7.43
N LYS A 407 0.81 22.64 -7.15
CA LYS A 407 0.56 23.13 -5.79
C LYS A 407 -0.90 22.90 -5.38
N GLY A 408 -1.12 22.64 -4.09
CA GLY A 408 -2.45 22.44 -3.52
C GLY A 408 -2.77 20.97 -3.28
N VAL A 409 -3.93 20.51 -3.75
CA VAL A 409 -4.37 19.12 -3.58
C VAL A 409 -3.43 18.20 -4.36
N PRO A 410 -2.75 17.23 -3.71
CA PRO A 410 -1.76 16.39 -4.37
C PRO A 410 -2.37 15.50 -5.47
N THR A 411 -1.84 15.59 -6.69
CA THR A 411 -2.32 14.80 -7.86
C THR A 411 -1.25 13.99 -8.56
N ASP A 412 0.01 14.39 -8.42
CA ASP A 412 1.12 13.91 -9.24
C ASP A 412 1.90 12.83 -8.47
N ALA A 413 1.90 11.59 -8.99
CA ALA A 413 2.64 10.47 -8.40
C ALA A 413 4.02 10.28 -9.04
N ALA A 414 4.37 11.12 -9.99
CA ALA A 414 5.64 11.06 -10.70
C ALA A 414 6.05 12.46 -11.19
N THR A 415 7.35 12.69 -11.23
CA THR A 415 7.97 13.85 -11.90
C THR A 415 9.08 13.35 -12.83
N THR A 416 9.24 14.00 -13.99
CA THR A 416 10.22 13.58 -15.01
C THR A 416 11.28 14.65 -15.26
N LEU A 417 12.55 14.26 -15.16
CA LEU A 417 13.69 15.06 -15.58
C LEU A 417 14.30 14.53 -16.87
N ARG A 418 14.59 15.43 -17.81
CA ARG A 418 15.21 15.16 -19.10
C ARG A 418 16.53 15.91 -19.19
N LEU A 419 17.58 15.22 -19.59
CA LEU A 419 18.95 15.72 -19.53
C LEU A 419 19.69 15.52 -20.86
N PRO A 420 20.70 16.35 -21.17
CA PRO A 420 21.47 16.24 -22.40
C PRO A 420 22.33 14.96 -22.43
N ALA A 421 22.78 14.55 -23.62
CA ALA A 421 23.59 13.34 -23.78
C ALA A 421 24.94 13.39 -23.03
N GLY A 422 25.50 14.59 -22.84
CA GLY A 422 26.72 14.80 -22.05
C GLY A 422 26.60 14.45 -20.58
N ASP A 423 25.37 14.33 -20.05
CA ASP A 423 25.10 13.95 -18.66
C ASP A 423 25.01 12.43 -18.47
N VAL A 424 24.97 11.62 -19.53
CA VAL A 424 24.87 10.15 -19.41
C VAL A 424 25.99 9.62 -18.51
N GLY A 425 25.64 8.75 -17.56
CA GLY A 425 26.59 8.29 -16.54
C GLY A 425 26.88 9.33 -15.45
N ARG A 426 26.12 10.42 -15.31
CA ARG A 426 26.10 11.22 -14.07
C ARG A 426 25.14 10.58 -13.06
N SER A 427 25.31 10.94 -11.79
CA SER A 427 24.39 10.61 -10.71
C SER A 427 23.35 11.71 -10.53
N VAL A 428 22.09 11.33 -10.37
CA VAL A 428 20.95 12.22 -10.05
C VAL A 428 20.34 11.78 -8.73
N ILE A 429 19.95 12.75 -7.90
CA ILE A 429 19.35 12.51 -6.59
C ILE A 429 17.87 12.86 -6.66
N GLY A 430 17.02 11.92 -6.29
CA GLY A 430 15.63 12.17 -5.92
C GLY A 430 15.53 12.29 -4.41
N LEU A 431 14.88 13.35 -3.94
CA LEU A 431 14.62 13.60 -2.53
C LEU A 431 13.13 13.89 -2.35
N PHE A 432 12.50 13.11 -1.49
CA PHE A 432 11.14 13.35 -1.02
C PHE A 432 11.13 13.34 0.51
N ASN A 433 10.89 14.50 1.12
CA ASN A 433 10.97 14.69 2.56
C ASN A 433 12.30 14.14 3.12
N GLU A 434 12.27 12.99 3.80
CA GLU A 434 13.46 12.33 4.39
C GLU A 434 14.04 11.22 3.51
N GLU A 435 13.35 10.76 2.47
CA GLU A 435 13.81 9.67 1.60
C GLU A 435 14.65 10.23 0.45
N ARG A 436 15.93 9.82 0.41
CA ARG A 436 16.90 10.20 -0.61
C ARG A 436 17.39 8.97 -1.37
N ILE A 437 17.23 8.97 -2.69
CA ILE A 437 17.71 7.88 -3.57
C ILE A 437 18.59 8.47 -4.66
N ALA A 438 19.78 7.90 -4.84
CA ALA A 438 20.67 8.22 -5.95
C ALA A 438 20.49 7.22 -7.10
N ALA A 439 20.40 7.74 -8.33
CA ALA A 439 20.30 6.96 -9.55
C ALA A 439 21.40 7.35 -10.55
N ARG A 440 21.81 6.42 -11.40
CA ARG A 440 22.69 6.69 -12.54
C ARG A 440 21.86 6.96 -13.79
N LEU A 441 22.33 7.92 -14.58
CA LEU A 441 21.76 8.26 -15.88
C LEU A 441 22.16 7.25 -16.94
N TRP A 442 21.15 6.77 -17.66
CA TRP A 442 21.30 5.82 -18.76
C TRP A 442 20.94 6.48 -20.09
N PRO A 443 21.60 6.06 -21.20
CA PRO A 443 21.36 6.66 -22.51
C PRO A 443 19.95 6.35 -23.02
N ALA A 444 19.17 7.40 -23.28
CA ALA A 444 17.83 7.27 -23.86
C ALA A 444 17.88 6.69 -25.29
N SER A 445 19.00 6.86 -26.01
CA SER A 445 19.24 6.25 -27.33
C SER A 445 19.27 4.73 -27.31
N GLU A 446 19.47 4.11 -26.14
CA GLU A 446 19.38 2.65 -25.94
C GLU A 446 18.01 2.21 -25.39
N SER A 447 17.00 3.10 -25.43
CA SER A 447 15.68 2.86 -24.83
C SER A 447 15.76 2.54 -23.33
N ARG A 448 16.64 3.23 -22.60
CA ARG A 448 16.82 3.08 -21.15
C ARG A 448 16.21 4.25 -20.38
N ILE A 449 15.50 3.95 -19.30
CA ILE A 449 14.93 4.93 -18.37
C ILE A 449 15.39 4.61 -16.95
N ALA A 450 15.93 5.61 -16.25
CA ALA A 450 16.18 5.52 -14.82
C ALA A 450 14.91 5.88 -14.05
N LEU A 451 14.56 5.08 -13.05
CA LEU A 451 13.37 5.29 -12.25
C LEU A 451 13.76 5.27 -10.77
N ILE A 452 13.62 6.40 -10.10
CA ILE A 452 13.78 6.52 -8.65
C ILE A 452 12.42 6.23 -8.04
N GLU A 453 12.23 5.05 -7.45
CA GLU A 453 10.95 4.66 -6.86
C GLU A 453 11.01 4.73 -5.34
N LEU A 454 10.27 5.70 -4.81
CA LEU A 454 10.19 5.97 -3.38
C LEU A 454 9.43 4.86 -2.64
N THR A 455 9.84 4.60 -1.41
CA THR A 455 9.22 3.62 -0.53
C THR A 455 8.08 4.22 0.28
N ASN A 456 8.22 5.49 0.69
CA ASN A 456 7.30 6.21 1.58
C ASN A 456 6.09 6.88 0.91
#